data_AF-A0A7W9PFX7-F1
#
_entry.id   AF-A0A7W9PFX7-F1
#
_cell.length_a   1.000
_cell.length_b   1.000
_cell.length_c   1.000
_cell.angle_alpha   90.00
_cell.angle_beta   90.00
_cell.angle_gamma   90.00
#
_symmetry.space_group_name_H-M   'P 1'
#
loop_
_entity.id
_entity.type
_entity.pdbx_description
1 polymer ?
#
loop_
_entity_poly.entity_id
_entity_poly.type
_entity_poly.pdbx_seq_one_letter_code
_entity_poly.pdbx_strand_id
1 'polypeptide(L)'
;MRLRLGPTTAYLVTDPALVRDLLTADAAHFTKGLHYRALAALLGDSLSTTDGHRHRERRRLLQPAFHHSHLTRYGDLIRESALELIDGWRPGTVIPVDDAMRDLSLTVATRTLCSAAPSAEAIAVIRRDLPTVMRGVAWRVLVSAPWLERLPIPSNRRFVAANRRLRRVVADLVAHYRSADTDHGDLLSLLLAARHPDTGAGLTDNEIRDEMVNLLFAGTETTGNALAWLWHAVAADPGVEQRLHDESLSGADDYARRVARETLRMYPPPWLVSRQARTEVALGGHRLPADAHVLFSPYALHRHPDHFPAPDTFDPDRWLPGRRGDVSRTAFLAFGAGAQNCIGEGLAMLELATVTTTVAACVRLIPTSPAAPKLSATLAPDRLPMRVTPW
;
A
#
# COMPACT_ATOMS: atom_id res chain seq x y z
N MET A 1 -19.70 14.55 9.00
CA MET A 1 -19.76 14.51 10.49
C MET A 1 -18.60 15.32 11.09
N ARG A 2 -18.82 16.09 12.18
CA ARG A 2 -17.76 16.85 12.87
C ARG A 2 -17.24 16.04 14.07
N LEU A 3 -15.92 15.97 14.23
CA LEU A 3 -15.20 15.22 15.26
C LEU A 3 -14.26 16.16 16.04
N ARG A 4 -14.02 15.85 17.31
CA ARG A 4 -12.94 16.48 18.11
C ARG A 4 -11.85 15.45 18.40
N LEU A 5 -10.67 15.67 17.85
CA LEU A 5 -9.45 14.88 18.08
C LEU A 5 -8.54 15.68 19.02
N GLY A 6 -8.78 15.55 20.32
CA GLY A 6 -8.13 16.39 21.34
C GLY A 6 -8.47 17.87 21.12
N PRO A 7 -7.47 18.77 20.95
CA PRO A 7 -7.70 20.19 20.67
C PRO A 7 -8.17 20.45 19.23
N THR A 8 -7.98 19.48 18.32
CA THR A 8 -8.17 19.65 16.89
C THR A 8 -9.60 19.28 16.47
N THR A 9 -10.25 20.12 15.65
CA THR A 9 -11.52 19.75 14.99
C THR A 9 -11.22 19.06 13.66
N ALA A 10 -11.86 17.92 13.41
CA ALA A 10 -11.80 17.20 12.14
C ALA A 10 -13.21 16.97 11.58
N TYR A 11 -13.31 16.77 10.26
CA TYR A 11 -14.56 16.52 9.54
C TYR A 11 -14.45 15.17 8.85
N LEU A 12 -15.29 14.21 9.23
CA LEU A 12 -15.38 12.91 8.57
C LEU A 12 -16.42 12.97 7.44
N VAL A 13 -15.96 12.72 6.21
CA VAL A 13 -16.80 12.57 5.02
C VAL A 13 -17.21 11.11 4.89
N THR A 14 -18.51 10.86 4.86
CA THR A 14 -19.11 9.52 4.88
C THR A 14 -19.88 9.18 3.61
N ASP A 15 -19.96 10.12 2.66
CA ASP A 15 -20.57 9.94 1.35
C ASP A 15 -19.44 9.75 0.30
N PRO A 16 -19.39 8.62 -0.43
CA PRO A 16 -18.37 8.39 -1.43
C PRO A 16 -18.37 9.38 -2.60
N ALA A 17 -19.51 9.96 -2.97
CA ALA A 17 -19.58 10.99 -4.01
C ALA A 17 -18.85 12.26 -3.54
N LEU A 18 -19.09 12.70 -2.30
CA LEU A 18 -18.37 13.83 -1.71
C LEU A 18 -16.87 13.55 -1.54
N VAL A 19 -16.50 12.31 -1.18
CA VAL A 19 -15.08 11.93 -1.13
C VAL A 19 -14.45 11.99 -2.52
N ARG A 20 -15.18 11.57 -3.55
CA ARG A 20 -14.71 11.68 -4.93
C ARG A 20 -14.50 13.13 -5.33
N ASP A 21 -15.48 14.01 -5.10
CA ASP A 21 -15.36 15.44 -5.41
C ASP A 21 -14.16 16.07 -4.70
N LEU A 22 -13.98 15.76 -3.42
CA LEU A 22 -12.82 16.17 -2.62
C LEU A 22 -11.49 15.71 -3.22
N LEU A 23 -11.44 14.51 -3.83
CA LEU A 23 -10.23 13.93 -4.45
C LEU A 23 -10.04 14.33 -5.92
N THR A 24 -11.07 14.85 -6.58
CA THR A 24 -11.06 15.20 -8.01
C THR A 24 -11.31 16.70 -8.21
N ALA A 25 -12.58 17.12 -8.27
CA ALA A 25 -13.01 18.46 -8.64
C ALA A 25 -12.46 19.52 -7.68
N ASP A 26 -12.50 19.24 -6.37
CA ASP A 26 -12.05 20.16 -5.34
C ASP A 26 -10.61 19.92 -4.87
N ALA A 27 -9.88 19.00 -5.52
CA ALA A 27 -8.55 18.59 -5.06
C ALA A 27 -7.57 19.77 -4.92
N ALA A 28 -7.73 20.84 -5.69
CA ALA A 28 -6.90 22.04 -5.62
C ALA A 28 -7.06 22.79 -4.27
N HIS A 29 -8.22 22.67 -3.61
CA HIS A 29 -8.51 23.30 -2.31
C HIS A 29 -7.96 22.50 -1.14
N PHE A 30 -7.42 21.29 -1.36
CA PHE A 30 -6.95 20.41 -0.32
C PHE A 30 -5.45 20.11 -0.43
N THR A 31 -4.80 19.94 0.72
CA THR A 31 -3.48 19.31 0.86
C THR A 31 -3.60 17.97 1.53
N LYS A 32 -2.52 17.20 1.47
CA LYS A 32 -2.30 16.07 2.37
C LYS A 32 -2.38 16.51 3.82
N GLY A 33 -3.13 15.75 4.62
CA GLY A 33 -3.42 16.05 6.01
C GLY A 33 -2.35 15.54 7.00
N LEU A 34 -2.73 15.50 8.28
CA LEU A 34 -1.87 15.15 9.41
C LEU A 34 -1.12 13.81 9.23
N HIS A 35 -1.76 12.78 8.64
CA HIS A 35 -1.13 11.47 8.42
C HIS A 35 0.17 11.60 7.60
N TYR A 36 0.12 12.40 6.54
CA TYR A 36 1.26 12.56 5.64
C TYR A 36 2.41 13.36 6.25
N ARG A 37 2.14 14.23 7.23
CA ARG A 37 3.21 14.91 7.99
C ARG A 37 4.04 13.91 8.80
N ALA A 38 3.39 12.91 9.43
CA ALA A 38 4.09 11.85 10.13
C ALA A 38 4.88 10.95 9.16
N LEU A 39 4.29 10.64 7.99
CA LEU A 39 4.98 9.90 6.93
C LEU A 39 6.20 10.64 6.38
N ALA A 40 6.17 11.98 6.30
CA ALA A 40 7.30 12.78 5.82
C ALA A 40 8.58 12.62 6.67
N ALA A 41 8.46 12.24 7.95
CA ALA A 41 9.62 11.91 8.78
C ALA A 41 10.40 10.68 8.27
N LEU A 42 9.72 9.77 7.58
CA LEU A 42 10.31 8.60 6.93
C LEU A 42 10.59 8.87 5.44
N LEU A 43 9.55 9.28 4.72
CA LEU A 43 9.50 9.34 3.26
C LEU A 43 10.17 10.58 2.68
N GLY A 44 10.60 11.52 3.53
CA GLY A 44 11.21 12.77 3.10
C GLY A 44 10.31 13.56 2.15
N ASP A 45 10.94 14.25 1.19
CA ASP A 45 10.23 14.92 0.12
C ASP A 45 10.06 13.89 -1.03
N SER A 46 8.96 13.12 -1.02
CA SER A 46 8.61 12.12 -2.05
C SER A 46 7.21 12.33 -2.63
N LEU A 47 6.79 11.52 -3.61
CA LEU A 47 5.48 11.58 -4.23
C LEU A 47 4.37 11.48 -3.19
N SER A 48 4.52 10.61 -2.19
CA SER A 48 3.52 10.41 -1.15
C SER A 48 3.41 11.57 -0.18
N THR A 49 4.39 12.47 -0.07
CA THR A 49 4.39 13.59 0.88
C THR A 49 4.24 14.96 0.24
N THR A 50 4.30 15.04 -1.10
CA THR A 50 4.12 16.29 -1.86
C THR A 50 2.71 16.54 -2.33
N ASP A 51 2.40 17.83 -2.58
CA ASP A 51 1.13 18.30 -3.12
C ASP A 51 1.34 19.24 -4.32
N GLY A 52 0.24 19.56 -5.03
CA GLY A 52 0.20 20.61 -6.04
C GLY A 52 1.14 20.37 -7.22
N HIS A 53 1.93 21.39 -7.57
CA HIS A 53 2.86 21.35 -8.70
C HIS A 53 3.90 20.24 -8.56
N ARG A 54 4.61 20.19 -7.43
CA ARG A 54 5.66 19.19 -7.16
C ARG A 54 5.14 17.77 -7.25
N HIS A 55 3.94 17.51 -6.73
CA HIS A 55 3.30 16.20 -6.86
C HIS A 55 3.05 15.83 -8.32
N ARG A 56 2.53 16.76 -9.14
CA ARG A 56 2.27 16.53 -10.56
C ARG A 56 3.56 16.25 -11.33
N GLU A 57 4.62 17.01 -11.07
CA GLU A 57 5.95 16.80 -11.69
C GLU A 57 6.49 15.41 -11.33
N ARG A 58 6.55 15.08 -10.04
CA ARG A 58 7.03 13.77 -9.57
C ARG A 58 6.22 12.63 -10.14
N ARG A 59 4.89 12.76 -10.16
CA ARG A 59 4.02 11.75 -10.74
C ARG A 59 4.33 11.53 -12.22
N ARG A 60 4.53 12.61 -12.98
CA ARG A 60 4.85 12.53 -14.42
C ARG A 60 6.19 11.83 -14.67
N LEU A 61 7.17 12.01 -13.78
CA LEU A 61 8.46 11.32 -13.85
C LEU A 61 8.36 9.82 -13.48
N LEU A 62 7.54 9.49 -12.48
CA LEU A 62 7.44 8.14 -11.92
C LEU A 62 6.47 7.21 -12.68
N GLN A 63 5.37 7.76 -13.19
CA GLN A 63 4.27 6.98 -13.77
C GLN A 63 4.68 6.07 -14.94
N PRO A 64 5.61 6.43 -15.85
CA PRO A 64 6.02 5.55 -16.95
C PRO A 64 6.55 4.19 -16.48
N ALA A 65 7.18 4.13 -15.31
CA ALA A 65 7.73 2.88 -14.79
C ALA A 65 6.65 1.90 -14.28
N PHE A 66 5.41 2.37 -14.12
CA PHE A 66 4.24 1.56 -13.77
C PHE A 66 3.35 1.25 -14.98
N HIS A 67 3.84 1.53 -16.20
CA HIS A 67 3.11 1.25 -17.43
C HIS A 67 3.05 -0.25 -17.74
N HIS A 68 2.04 -0.67 -18.50
CA HIS A 68 1.73 -2.09 -18.76
C HIS A 68 2.92 -2.88 -19.34
N SER A 69 3.79 -2.24 -20.13
CA SER A 69 4.98 -2.88 -20.70
C SER A 69 5.94 -3.43 -19.65
N HIS A 70 6.04 -2.79 -18.48
CA HIS A 70 6.87 -3.26 -17.38
C HIS A 70 6.16 -4.31 -16.51
N LEU A 71 4.83 -4.27 -16.46
CA LEU A 71 4.03 -5.18 -15.65
C LEU A 71 4.22 -6.65 -16.06
N THR A 72 4.41 -6.96 -17.34
CA THR A 72 4.68 -8.34 -17.79
C THR A 72 5.95 -8.91 -17.14
N ARG A 73 7.06 -8.16 -17.17
CA ARG A 73 8.32 -8.58 -16.51
C ARG A 73 8.15 -8.74 -15.01
N TYR A 74 7.36 -7.89 -14.37
CA TYR A 74 7.09 -8.01 -12.94
C TYR A 74 6.26 -9.24 -12.61
N GLY A 75 5.36 -9.66 -13.51
CA GLY A 75 4.54 -10.87 -13.33
C GLY A 75 5.37 -12.14 -13.13
N ASP A 76 6.38 -12.35 -13.97
CA ASP A 76 7.28 -13.51 -13.88
C ASP A 76 8.07 -13.49 -12.56
N LEU A 77 8.66 -12.34 -12.23
CA LEU A 77 9.40 -12.14 -10.98
C LEU A 77 8.54 -12.37 -9.73
N ILE A 78 7.28 -11.91 -9.74
CA ILE A 78 6.33 -12.13 -8.65
C ILE A 78 6.04 -13.63 -8.50
N ARG A 79 5.79 -14.31 -9.62
CA ARG A 79 5.50 -15.75 -9.63
C ARG A 79 6.69 -16.55 -9.08
N GLU A 80 7.89 -16.26 -9.56
CA GLU A 80 9.13 -16.88 -9.08
C GLU A 80 9.31 -16.67 -7.57
N SER A 81 9.12 -15.43 -7.10
CA SER A 81 9.24 -15.10 -5.67
C SER A 81 8.19 -15.84 -4.82
N ALA A 82 6.97 -16.02 -5.35
CA ALA A 82 5.93 -16.79 -4.68
C ALA A 82 6.25 -18.29 -4.64
N LEU A 83 6.80 -18.85 -5.73
CA LEU A 83 7.26 -20.24 -5.80
C LEU A 83 8.42 -20.50 -4.82
N GLU A 84 9.41 -19.62 -4.77
CA GLU A 84 10.52 -19.67 -3.81
C GLU A 84 10.01 -19.66 -2.35
N LEU A 85 8.99 -18.85 -2.07
CA LEU A 85 8.39 -18.79 -0.73
C LEU A 85 7.76 -20.12 -0.33
N ILE A 86 6.94 -20.71 -1.21
CA ILE A 86 6.19 -21.94 -0.90
C ILE A 86 7.07 -23.20 -0.93
N ASP A 87 8.21 -23.20 -1.62
CA ASP A 87 9.17 -24.31 -1.59
C ASP A 87 9.69 -24.60 -0.16
N GLY A 88 9.76 -23.55 0.67
CA GLY A 88 10.10 -23.68 2.09
C GLY A 88 8.96 -24.20 2.97
N TRP A 89 7.73 -24.31 2.46
CA TRP A 89 6.56 -24.66 3.26
C TRP A 89 6.35 -26.16 3.32
N ARG A 90 6.27 -26.70 4.54
CA ARG A 90 6.07 -28.14 4.76
C ARG A 90 4.63 -28.42 5.18
N PRO A 91 3.95 -29.41 4.57
CA PRO A 91 2.64 -29.85 5.03
C PRO A 91 2.59 -30.14 6.53
N GLY A 92 1.51 -29.72 7.17
CA GLY A 92 1.27 -29.86 8.62
C GLY A 92 1.92 -28.77 9.48
N THR A 93 2.85 -27.98 8.95
CA THR A 93 3.48 -26.88 9.71
C THR A 93 2.57 -25.66 9.82
N VAL A 94 2.75 -24.89 10.91
CA VAL A 94 2.06 -23.62 11.12
C VAL A 94 3.03 -22.49 10.80
N ILE A 95 2.63 -21.61 9.89
CA ILE A 95 3.43 -20.47 9.45
C ILE A 95 2.71 -19.15 9.80
N PRO A 96 3.45 -18.09 10.17
CA PRO A 96 2.88 -16.75 10.30
C PRO A 96 2.67 -16.16 8.90
N VAL A 97 1.49 -16.37 8.31
CA VAL A 97 1.20 -15.97 6.92
C VAL A 97 1.29 -14.46 6.76
N ASP A 98 0.93 -13.69 7.78
CA ASP A 98 1.07 -12.23 7.75
C ASP A 98 2.53 -11.76 7.63
N ASP A 99 3.46 -12.41 8.34
CA ASP A 99 4.90 -12.14 8.18
C ASP A 99 5.41 -12.63 6.82
N ALA A 100 5.02 -13.83 6.40
CA ALA A 100 5.43 -14.41 5.12
C ALA A 100 4.99 -13.56 3.91
N MET A 101 3.77 -13.04 3.91
CA MET A 101 3.27 -12.18 2.83
C MET A 101 3.95 -10.81 2.83
N ARG A 102 4.24 -10.22 3.99
CA ARG A 102 5.01 -8.97 4.08
C ARG A 102 6.45 -9.14 3.60
N ASP A 103 7.06 -10.27 3.92
CA ASP A 103 8.41 -10.61 3.48
C ASP A 103 8.48 -10.91 1.97
N LEU A 104 7.44 -11.53 1.42
CA LEU A 104 7.27 -11.71 -0.02
C LEU A 104 7.14 -10.37 -0.74
N SER A 105 6.23 -9.50 -0.30
CA SER A 105 6.06 -8.17 -0.91
C SER A 105 7.30 -7.29 -0.77
N LEU A 106 8.07 -7.44 0.32
CA LEU A 106 9.38 -6.79 0.44
C LEU A 106 10.36 -7.28 -0.63
N THR A 107 10.38 -8.60 -0.86
CA THR A 107 11.25 -9.24 -1.85
C THR A 107 10.88 -8.81 -3.26
N VAL A 108 9.58 -8.85 -3.61
CA VAL A 108 9.04 -8.36 -4.88
C VAL A 108 9.38 -6.88 -5.06
N ALA A 109 9.04 -6.02 -4.10
CA ALA A 109 9.33 -4.59 -4.18
C ALA A 109 10.83 -4.33 -4.38
N THR A 110 11.70 -5.03 -3.64
CA THR A 110 13.15 -4.88 -3.77
C THR A 110 13.66 -5.30 -5.14
N ARG A 111 13.26 -6.48 -5.64
CA ARG A 111 13.70 -7.00 -6.95
C ARG A 111 13.14 -6.17 -8.12
N THR A 112 11.92 -5.65 -7.99
CA THR A 112 11.29 -4.73 -8.95
C THR A 112 11.97 -3.36 -8.97
N LEU A 113 12.36 -2.86 -7.79
CA LEU A 113 13.03 -1.58 -7.64
C LEU A 113 14.48 -1.62 -8.15
N CYS A 114 15.18 -2.72 -7.87
CA CYS A 114 16.61 -2.86 -8.11
C CYS A 114 16.93 -4.29 -8.57
N SER A 115 17.30 -4.44 -9.84
CA SER A 115 17.73 -5.72 -10.43
C SER A 115 19.10 -6.13 -9.91
N ALA A 116 20.00 -5.16 -9.65
CA ALA A 116 21.17 -5.41 -8.82
C ALA A 116 20.68 -5.58 -7.37
N ALA A 117 20.37 -6.83 -7.01
CA ALA A 117 19.83 -7.17 -5.72
C ALA A 117 20.69 -6.56 -4.60
N PRO A 118 20.09 -5.89 -3.61
CA PRO A 118 20.84 -5.42 -2.45
C PRO A 118 21.56 -6.58 -1.78
N SER A 119 22.68 -6.30 -1.12
CA SER A 119 23.39 -7.34 -0.36
C SER A 119 22.48 -8.01 0.66
N ALA A 120 22.77 -9.25 1.04
CA ALA A 120 21.98 -9.97 2.05
C ALA A 120 21.88 -9.18 3.36
N GLU A 121 22.94 -8.44 3.72
CA GLU A 121 22.98 -7.54 4.86
C GLU A 121 21.99 -6.37 4.70
N ALA A 122 21.91 -5.77 3.51
CA ALA A 122 20.97 -4.69 3.22
C ALA A 122 19.51 -5.16 3.39
N ILE A 123 19.17 -6.33 2.84
CA ILE A 123 17.83 -6.94 2.98
C ILE A 123 17.52 -7.23 4.46
N ALA A 124 18.49 -7.77 5.20
CA ALA A 124 18.33 -8.04 6.64
C ALA A 124 18.11 -6.75 7.45
N VAL A 125 18.80 -5.67 7.10
CA VAL A 125 18.58 -4.35 7.71
C VAL A 125 17.16 -3.84 7.42
N ILE A 126 16.69 -3.95 6.18
CA ILE A 126 15.34 -3.51 5.81
C ILE A 126 14.28 -4.29 6.59
N ARG A 127 14.36 -5.62 6.59
CA ARG A 127 13.43 -6.51 7.29
C ARG A 127 13.37 -6.21 8.80
N ARG A 128 14.52 -5.95 9.42
CA ARG A 128 14.60 -5.62 10.86
C ARG A 128 14.03 -4.24 11.18
N ASP A 129 14.36 -3.24 10.38
CA ASP A 129 14.15 -1.83 10.74
C ASP A 129 12.80 -1.29 10.26
N LEU A 130 12.25 -1.80 9.16
CA LEU A 130 10.98 -1.35 8.59
C LEU A 130 9.81 -1.46 9.61
N PRO A 131 9.58 -2.59 10.31
CA PRO A 131 8.51 -2.67 11.31
C PRO A 131 8.69 -1.72 12.51
N THR A 132 9.93 -1.36 12.83
CA THR A 132 10.24 -0.39 13.90
C THR A 132 9.88 1.03 13.47
N VAL A 133 10.24 1.38 12.24
CA VAL A 133 9.87 2.66 11.64
C VAL A 133 8.36 2.80 11.56
N MET A 134 7.65 1.74 11.15
CA MET A 134 6.21 1.81 10.90
C MET A 134 5.38 1.95 12.16
N ARG A 135 5.76 1.26 13.23
CA ARG A 135 5.20 1.54 14.57
C ARG A 135 5.45 2.97 15.01
N GLY A 136 6.63 3.52 14.69
CA GLY A 136 6.95 4.91 15.00
C GLY A 136 6.17 5.94 14.19
N VAL A 137 5.83 5.65 12.93
CA VAL A 137 4.93 6.47 12.10
C VAL A 137 3.50 6.42 12.66
N ALA A 138 2.97 5.21 12.90
CA ALA A 138 1.63 5.04 13.44
C ALA A 138 1.43 5.78 14.77
N TRP A 139 2.40 5.68 15.69
CA TRP A 139 2.40 6.42 16.95
C TRP A 139 2.32 7.94 16.75
N ARG A 140 3.09 8.48 15.80
CA ARG A 140 3.11 9.93 15.50
C ARG A 140 1.78 10.42 14.93
N VAL A 141 1.14 9.61 14.08
CA VAL A 141 -0.21 9.89 13.56
C VAL A 141 -1.23 9.96 14.70
N LEU A 142 -1.18 9.03 15.65
CA LEU A 142 -2.16 8.95 16.74
C LEU A 142 -1.98 10.05 17.79
N VAL A 143 -0.76 10.29 18.23
CA VAL A 143 -0.48 11.19 19.36
C VAL A 143 -0.62 12.67 18.98
N SER A 144 -0.41 13.02 17.71
CA SER A 144 -0.60 14.39 17.20
C SER A 144 0.12 15.48 18.01
N ALA A 145 1.22 15.14 18.70
CA ALA A 145 1.95 16.05 19.58
C ALA A 145 3.44 16.08 19.18
N PRO A 146 3.83 17.01 18.28
CA PRO A 146 5.19 17.05 17.72
C PRO A 146 6.30 17.20 18.75
N TRP A 147 6.02 17.77 19.92
CA TRP A 147 6.99 17.92 21.00
C TRP A 147 7.38 16.57 21.63
N LEU A 148 6.45 15.59 21.68
CA LEU A 148 6.73 14.24 22.16
C LEU A 148 7.70 13.50 21.24
N GLU A 149 7.74 13.85 19.95
CA GLU A 149 8.65 13.26 18.98
C GLU A 149 10.10 13.70 19.17
N ARG A 150 10.31 14.86 19.80
CA ARG A 150 11.64 15.44 20.07
C ARG A 150 12.24 14.92 21.37
N LEU A 151 11.43 14.30 22.23
CA LEU A 151 11.93 13.78 23.50
C LEU A 151 12.89 12.59 23.27
N PRO A 152 14.00 12.51 24.02
CA PRO A 152 15.01 11.45 23.86
C PRO A 152 14.57 10.11 24.46
N ILE A 153 13.29 9.77 24.39
CA ILE A 153 12.74 8.50 24.89
C ILE A 153 13.23 7.31 24.05
N PRO A 154 13.34 6.10 24.64
CA PRO A 154 13.88 4.93 23.95
C PRO A 154 13.18 4.59 22.63
N SER A 155 11.86 4.76 22.56
CA SER A 155 11.08 4.53 21.33
C SER A 155 11.46 5.49 20.20
N ASN A 156 11.59 6.79 20.49
CA ASN A 156 12.03 7.79 19.51
C ASN A 156 13.47 7.53 19.06
N ARG A 157 14.38 7.19 19.99
CA ARG A 157 15.76 6.84 19.65
C ARG A 157 15.83 5.63 18.73
N ARG A 158 15.04 4.58 18.99
CA ARG A 158 14.94 3.39 18.12
C ARG A 158 14.40 3.75 16.74
N PHE A 159 13.33 4.54 16.66
CA PHE A 159 12.76 5.02 15.40
C PHE A 159 13.79 5.80 14.58
N VAL A 160 14.46 6.80 15.17
CA VAL A 160 15.46 7.63 14.48
C VAL A 160 16.64 6.78 14.01
N ALA A 161 17.12 5.85 14.84
CA ALA A 161 18.23 4.96 14.47
C ALA A 161 17.85 4.01 13.32
N ALA A 162 16.66 3.41 13.38
CA ALA A 162 16.13 2.53 12.33
C ALA A 162 15.96 3.30 11.01
N ASN A 163 15.32 4.47 11.03
CA ASN A 163 15.15 5.33 9.86
C ASN A 163 16.50 5.72 9.24
N ARG A 164 17.49 6.07 10.07
CA ARG A 164 18.85 6.41 9.59
C ARG A 164 19.55 5.21 8.94
N ARG A 165 19.30 3.98 9.37
CA ARG A 165 19.89 2.77 8.77
C ARG A 165 19.21 2.45 7.44
N LEU A 166 17.88 2.48 7.37
CA LEU A 166 17.13 2.31 6.12
C LEU A 166 17.57 3.31 5.05
N ARG A 167 17.63 4.61 5.40
CA ARG A 167 18.05 5.65 4.45
C ARG A 167 19.51 5.51 4.00
N ARG A 168 20.38 4.90 4.82
CA ARG A 168 21.76 4.58 4.42
C ARG A 168 21.80 3.46 3.39
N VAL A 169 21.08 2.36 3.63
CA VAL A 169 20.98 1.26 2.65
C VAL A 169 20.56 1.77 1.27
N VAL A 170 19.54 2.63 1.23
CA VAL A 170 19.09 3.22 -0.05
C VAL A 170 20.12 4.18 -0.63
N ALA A 171 20.80 4.98 0.19
CA ALA A 171 21.84 5.90 -0.29
C ALA A 171 23.04 5.14 -0.91
N ASP A 172 23.47 4.05 -0.27
CA ASP A 172 24.57 3.21 -0.74
C ASP A 172 24.20 2.56 -2.09
N LEU A 173 22.94 2.15 -2.25
CA LEU A 173 22.41 1.60 -3.50
C LEU A 173 22.36 2.64 -4.63
N VAL A 174 21.90 3.85 -4.35
CA VAL A 174 21.89 4.95 -5.34
C VAL A 174 23.31 5.31 -5.77
N ALA A 175 24.26 5.38 -4.82
CA ALA A 175 25.66 5.65 -5.11
C ALA A 175 26.28 4.55 -5.98
N HIS A 176 25.97 3.28 -5.70
CA HIS A 176 26.42 2.15 -6.49
C HIS A 176 25.94 2.25 -7.95
N TYR A 177 24.64 2.49 -8.17
CA TYR A 177 24.07 2.61 -9.53
C TYR A 177 24.70 3.77 -10.31
N ARG A 178 24.91 4.93 -9.66
CA ARG A 178 25.59 6.06 -10.32
C ARG A 178 27.05 5.74 -10.69
N SER A 179 27.75 4.98 -9.86
CA SER A 179 29.15 4.61 -10.14
C SER A 179 29.29 3.57 -11.24
N ALA A 180 28.30 2.71 -11.42
CA ALA A 180 28.31 1.64 -12.40
C ALA A 180 27.90 2.09 -13.81
N ASP A 181 27.25 3.25 -13.94
CA ASP A 181 26.74 3.86 -15.20
C ASP A 181 26.06 2.84 -16.14
N THR A 182 25.33 1.89 -15.54
CA THR A 182 24.68 0.78 -16.26
C THR A 182 23.16 0.90 -16.13
N ASP A 183 22.46 0.79 -17.27
CA ASP A 183 21.00 0.65 -17.27
C ASP A 183 20.62 -0.81 -17.02
N HIS A 184 19.96 -1.06 -15.90
CA HIS A 184 19.48 -2.38 -15.50
C HIS A 184 18.02 -2.63 -15.93
N GLY A 185 17.37 -1.64 -16.53
CA GLY A 185 15.97 -1.69 -16.94
C GLY A 185 14.99 -1.83 -15.76
N ASP A 186 15.41 -1.45 -14.56
CA ASP A 186 14.58 -1.41 -13.35
C ASP A 186 14.14 0.01 -12.99
N LEU A 187 13.33 0.11 -11.93
CA LEU A 187 12.75 1.37 -11.50
C LEU A 187 13.82 2.38 -11.05
N LEU A 188 14.93 1.93 -10.46
CA LEU A 188 16.01 2.83 -10.06
C LEU A 188 16.77 3.36 -11.29
N SER A 189 17.05 2.53 -12.30
CA SER A 189 17.61 3.00 -13.57
C SER A 189 16.68 4.01 -14.25
N LEU A 190 15.36 3.77 -14.24
CA LEU A 190 14.37 4.71 -14.78
C LEU A 190 14.35 6.03 -13.99
N LEU A 191 14.46 6.00 -12.66
CA LEU A 191 14.56 7.20 -11.81
C LEU A 191 15.81 8.03 -12.10
N LEU A 192 16.95 7.36 -12.30
CA LEU A 192 18.23 8.00 -12.62
C LEU A 192 18.22 8.59 -14.03
N ALA A 193 17.53 7.94 -14.98
CA ALA A 193 17.36 8.41 -16.35
C ALA A 193 16.26 9.48 -16.49
N ALA A 194 15.35 9.59 -15.51
CA ALA A 194 14.23 10.52 -15.57
C ALA A 194 14.72 11.97 -15.71
N ARG A 195 14.11 12.70 -16.64
CA ARG A 195 14.38 14.13 -16.89
C ARG A 195 13.08 14.90 -16.89
N HIS A 196 13.11 16.08 -16.28
CA HIS A 196 12.00 17.01 -16.31
C HIS A 196 11.69 17.43 -17.76
N PRO A 197 10.45 17.27 -18.24
CA PRO A 197 10.12 17.57 -19.64
C PRO A 197 10.39 19.01 -20.04
N ASP A 198 10.20 19.96 -19.12
CA ASP A 198 10.27 21.40 -19.43
C ASP A 198 11.66 22.01 -19.14
N THR A 199 12.45 21.40 -18.25
CA THR A 199 13.74 21.97 -17.81
C THR A 199 14.94 21.08 -18.13
N GLY A 200 14.70 19.83 -18.52
CA GLY A 200 15.76 18.83 -18.73
C GLY A 200 16.49 18.40 -17.45
N ALA A 201 16.10 18.89 -16.27
CA ALA A 201 16.77 18.56 -15.02
C ALA A 201 16.41 17.13 -14.56
N GLY A 202 17.41 16.37 -14.10
CA GLY A 202 17.19 15.09 -13.42
C GLY A 202 16.87 15.25 -11.94
N LEU A 203 16.44 14.17 -11.29
CA LEU A 203 16.28 14.14 -9.84
C LEU A 203 17.64 14.19 -9.13
N THR A 204 17.69 14.91 -8.01
CA THR A 204 18.85 14.88 -7.11
C THR A 204 18.94 13.56 -6.35
N ASP A 205 20.10 13.22 -5.80
CA ASP A 205 20.27 11.97 -5.02
C ASP A 205 19.37 11.92 -3.79
N ASN A 206 19.11 13.07 -3.17
CA ASN A 206 18.19 13.15 -2.05
C ASN A 206 16.75 12.83 -2.49
N GLU A 207 16.32 13.33 -3.65
CA GLU A 207 14.99 13.06 -4.20
C GLU A 207 14.86 11.60 -4.64
N ILE A 208 15.86 11.04 -5.32
CA ILE A 208 15.87 9.62 -5.70
C ILE A 208 15.80 8.73 -4.46
N ARG A 209 16.60 9.03 -3.42
CA ARG A 209 16.56 8.30 -2.16
C ARG A 209 15.18 8.37 -1.51
N ASP A 210 14.57 9.55 -1.47
CA ASP A 210 13.26 9.74 -0.85
C ASP A 210 12.16 9.01 -1.63
N GLU A 211 12.22 8.99 -2.97
CA GLU A 211 11.31 8.18 -3.79
C GLU A 211 11.55 6.68 -3.63
N MET A 212 12.80 6.23 -3.57
CA MET A 212 13.13 4.82 -3.35
C MET A 212 12.58 4.31 -2.01
N VAL A 213 12.75 5.08 -0.93
CA VAL A 213 12.16 4.75 0.38
C VAL A 213 10.63 4.74 0.29
N ASN A 214 10.04 5.68 -0.42
CA ASN A 214 8.60 5.76 -0.64
C ASN A 214 8.04 4.54 -1.40
N LEU A 215 8.66 4.14 -2.49
CA LEU A 215 8.19 3.03 -3.31
C LEU A 215 8.37 1.69 -2.59
N LEU A 216 9.49 1.50 -1.90
CA LEU A 216 9.72 0.31 -1.06
C LEU A 216 8.69 0.21 0.06
N PHE A 217 8.42 1.31 0.75
CA PHE A 217 7.42 1.38 1.80
C PHE A 217 6.00 1.10 1.26
N ALA A 218 5.61 1.81 0.20
CA ALA A 218 4.28 1.73 -0.38
C ALA A 218 3.98 0.32 -0.91
N GLY A 219 4.93 -0.32 -1.60
CA GLY A 219 4.76 -1.66 -2.16
C GLY A 219 4.81 -2.78 -1.13
N THR A 220 5.61 -2.64 -0.07
CA THR A 220 5.80 -3.73 0.90
C THR A 220 4.63 -3.86 1.86
N GLU A 221 4.31 -2.79 2.60
CA GLU A 221 3.36 -2.92 3.72
C GLU A 221 1.92 -3.02 3.23
N THR A 222 1.56 -2.29 2.17
CA THR A 222 0.18 -2.31 1.68
C THR A 222 -0.17 -3.64 1.02
N THR A 223 0.66 -4.12 0.09
CA THR A 223 0.41 -5.39 -0.62
C THR A 223 0.54 -6.58 0.31
N GLY A 224 1.57 -6.62 1.17
CA GLY A 224 1.75 -7.73 2.12
C GLY A 224 0.59 -7.88 3.09
N ASN A 225 0.04 -6.76 3.60
CA ASN A 225 -1.14 -6.80 4.47
C ASN A 225 -2.42 -7.16 3.70
N ALA A 226 -2.57 -6.71 2.46
CA ALA A 226 -3.69 -7.12 1.60
C ALA A 226 -3.65 -8.63 1.31
N LEU A 227 -2.47 -9.20 1.01
CA LEU A 227 -2.27 -10.64 0.86
C LEU A 227 -2.60 -11.41 2.15
N ALA A 228 -2.18 -10.91 3.31
CA ALA A 228 -2.51 -11.54 4.59
C ALA A 228 -4.04 -11.58 4.82
N TRP A 229 -4.73 -10.45 4.62
CA TRP A 229 -6.20 -10.40 4.71
C TRP A 229 -6.90 -11.26 3.64
N LEU A 230 -6.27 -11.44 2.47
CA LEU A 230 -6.79 -12.30 1.42
C LEU A 230 -6.88 -13.74 1.91
N TRP A 231 -5.80 -14.29 2.46
CA TRP A 231 -5.80 -15.65 2.98
C TRP A 231 -6.73 -15.83 4.18
N HIS A 232 -6.86 -14.80 5.02
CA HIS A 232 -7.87 -14.79 6.08
C HIS A 232 -9.30 -14.89 5.51
N ALA A 233 -9.62 -14.09 4.49
CA ALA A 233 -10.97 -14.05 3.91
C ALA A 233 -11.30 -15.32 3.10
N VAL A 234 -10.35 -15.82 2.32
CA VAL A 234 -10.49 -17.06 1.55
C VAL A 234 -10.73 -18.25 2.48
N ALA A 235 -9.97 -18.36 3.58
CA ALA A 235 -10.13 -19.48 4.50
C ALA A 235 -11.43 -19.43 5.33
N ALA A 236 -12.15 -18.30 5.33
CA ALA A 236 -13.44 -18.17 5.99
C ALA A 236 -14.60 -18.73 5.14
N ASP A 237 -14.39 -18.96 3.83
CA ASP A 237 -15.40 -19.45 2.90
C ASP A 237 -14.86 -20.61 2.05
N PRO A 238 -15.24 -21.87 2.37
CA PRO A 238 -14.80 -23.05 1.63
C PRO A 238 -15.19 -23.06 0.15
N GLY A 239 -16.31 -22.41 -0.21
CA GLY A 239 -16.75 -22.32 -1.61
C GLY A 239 -15.85 -21.39 -2.42
N VAL A 240 -15.45 -20.27 -1.83
CA VAL A 240 -14.44 -19.37 -2.41
C VAL A 240 -13.08 -20.06 -2.50
N GLU A 241 -12.66 -20.75 -1.43
CA GLU A 241 -11.40 -21.49 -1.35
C GLU A 241 -11.28 -22.53 -2.47
N GLN A 242 -12.29 -23.41 -2.61
CA GLN A 242 -12.30 -24.48 -3.60
C GLN A 242 -12.29 -23.92 -5.03
N ARG A 243 -13.15 -22.96 -5.33
CA ARG A 243 -13.20 -22.34 -6.66
C ARG A 243 -11.89 -21.66 -7.01
N LEU A 244 -11.26 -20.99 -6.04
CA LEU A 244 -9.97 -20.35 -6.24
C LEU A 244 -8.89 -21.37 -6.59
N HIS A 245 -8.86 -22.52 -5.92
CA HIS A 245 -7.96 -23.61 -6.26
C HIS A 245 -8.20 -24.14 -7.67
N ASP A 246 -9.45 -24.52 -7.98
CA ASP A 246 -9.81 -25.14 -9.26
C ASP A 246 -9.46 -24.24 -10.45
N GLU A 247 -9.77 -22.95 -10.37
CA GLU A 247 -9.41 -21.99 -11.43
C GLU A 247 -7.89 -21.77 -11.49
N SER A 248 -7.19 -21.79 -10.35
CA SER A 248 -5.73 -21.59 -10.30
C SER A 248 -4.94 -22.74 -10.91
N LEU A 249 -5.46 -23.97 -10.92
CA LEU A 249 -4.82 -25.13 -11.56
C LEU A 249 -4.63 -24.94 -13.06
N SER A 250 -5.53 -24.22 -13.71
CA SER A 250 -5.43 -23.85 -15.13
C SER A 250 -4.47 -22.67 -15.39
N GLY A 251 -3.97 -22.03 -14.33
CA GLY A 251 -3.20 -20.79 -14.40
C GLY A 251 -4.03 -19.53 -14.66
N ALA A 252 -5.37 -19.63 -14.59
CA ALA A 252 -6.25 -18.48 -14.74
C ALA A 252 -6.18 -17.58 -13.49
N ASP A 253 -6.11 -16.26 -13.70
CA ASP A 253 -6.04 -15.28 -12.62
C ASP A 253 -7.31 -14.44 -12.47
N ASP A 254 -8.33 -14.64 -13.32
CA ASP A 254 -9.56 -13.83 -13.33
C ASP A 254 -10.33 -13.89 -12.00
N TYR A 255 -10.46 -15.08 -11.41
CA TYR A 255 -11.08 -15.22 -10.09
C TYR A 255 -10.17 -14.72 -8.97
N ALA A 256 -8.85 -14.98 -9.04
CA ALA A 256 -7.89 -14.42 -8.09
C ALA A 256 -7.91 -12.88 -8.06
N ARG A 257 -8.06 -12.22 -9.23
CA ARG A 257 -8.24 -10.76 -9.35
C ARG A 257 -9.53 -10.27 -8.68
N ARG A 258 -10.62 -11.03 -8.80
CA ARG A 258 -11.90 -10.73 -8.14
C ARG A 258 -11.80 -10.91 -6.63
N VAL A 259 -11.19 -12.00 -6.16
CA VAL A 259 -10.89 -12.26 -4.74
C VAL A 259 -10.03 -11.13 -4.18
N ALA A 260 -8.93 -10.76 -4.84
CA ALA A 260 -8.07 -9.64 -4.43
C ALA A 260 -8.83 -8.32 -4.32
N ARG A 261 -9.73 -8.02 -5.27
CA ARG A 261 -10.52 -6.80 -5.25
C ARG A 261 -11.53 -6.78 -4.11
N GLU A 262 -12.17 -7.90 -3.82
CA GLU A 262 -13.08 -8.03 -2.68
C GLU A 262 -12.35 -7.96 -1.34
N THR A 263 -11.15 -8.53 -1.27
CA THR A 263 -10.25 -8.34 -0.12
C THR A 263 -9.92 -6.87 0.09
N LEU A 264 -9.56 -6.12 -0.95
CA LEU A 264 -9.28 -4.68 -0.83
C LEU A 264 -10.53 -3.85 -0.51
N ARG A 265 -11.73 -4.33 -0.84
CA ARG A 265 -12.98 -3.71 -0.40
C ARG A 265 -13.13 -3.86 1.11
N MET A 266 -13.02 -5.08 1.63
CA MET A 266 -13.21 -5.37 3.05
C MET A 266 -12.04 -4.92 3.92
N TYR A 267 -10.81 -5.02 3.42
CA TYR A 267 -9.58 -4.77 4.17
C TYR A 267 -8.63 -3.84 3.40
N PRO A 268 -9.04 -2.61 3.04
CA PRO A 268 -8.15 -1.67 2.37
C PRO A 268 -6.98 -1.31 3.29
N PRO A 269 -5.71 -1.49 2.86
CA PRO A 269 -4.57 -1.13 3.70
C PRO A 269 -4.59 0.35 4.12
N PRO A 270 -4.90 1.34 3.23
CA PRO A 270 -5.20 2.71 3.65
C PRO A 270 -6.64 2.82 4.20
N TRP A 271 -6.84 2.41 5.45
CA TRP A 271 -8.18 2.40 6.08
C TRP A 271 -8.71 3.78 6.49
N LEU A 272 -7.82 4.76 6.68
CA LEU A 272 -8.16 6.15 7.01
C LEU A 272 -7.21 7.12 6.32
N VAL A 273 -7.79 8.03 5.53
CA VAL A 273 -7.05 9.02 4.74
C VAL A 273 -7.40 10.42 5.26
N SER A 274 -6.38 11.30 5.26
CA SER A 274 -6.54 12.68 5.72
C SER A 274 -6.19 13.71 4.64
N ARG A 275 -6.96 14.79 4.60
CA ARG A 275 -6.72 16.02 3.86
C ARG A 275 -6.80 17.22 4.81
N GLN A 276 -6.28 18.35 4.37
CA GLN A 276 -6.41 19.63 5.05
C GLN A 276 -6.88 20.68 4.04
N ALA A 277 -7.92 21.43 4.38
CA ALA A 277 -8.42 22.51 3.53
C ALA A 277 -7.40 23.65 3.52
N ARG A 278 -6.97 24.10 2.33
CA ARG A 278 -6.08 25.27 2.14
C ARG A 278 -6.82 26.58 2.34
N THR A 279 -8.07 26.59 1.90
CA THR A 279 -8.99 27.72 1.95
C THR A 279 -10.30 27.25 2.55
N GLU A 280 -11.19 28.18 2.83
CA GLU A 280 -12.57 27.79 3.06
C GLU A 280 -13.13 27.11 1.80
N VAL A 281 -13.87 26.01 1.97
CA VAL A 281 -14.41 25.20 0.87
C VAL A 281 -15.81 24.69 1.23
N ALA A 282 -16.73 24.76 0.26
CA ALA A 282 -18.05 24.17 0.39
C ALA A 282 -18.00 22.71 -0.07
N LEU A 283 -18.40 21.77 0.80
CA LEU A 283 -18.45 20.35 0.49
C LEU A 283 -19.77 19.76 1.01
N GLY A 284 -20.59 19.21 0.12
CA GLY A 284 -21.88 18.61 0.49
C GLY A 284 -22.82 19.56 1.23
N GLY A 285 -22.88 20.83 0.82
CA GLY A 285 -23.70 21.86 1.46
C GLY A 285 -23.14 22.41 2.79
N HIS A 286 -21.98 21.94 3.24
CA HIS A 286 -21.32 22.43 4.44
C HIS A 286 -20.09 23.28 4.11
N ARG A 287 -19.88 24.38 4.84
CA ARG A 287 -18.66 25.19 4.72
C ARG A 287 -17.61 24.66 5.70
N LEU A 288 -16.48 24.23 5.15
CA LEU A 288 -15.31 23.83 5.90
C LEU A 288 -14.37 25.04 6.00
N PRO A 289 -13.94 25.44 7.21
CA PRO A 289 -13.00 26.56 7.35
C PRO A 289 -11.64 26.22 6.75
N ALA A 290 -10.84 27.24 6.42
CA ALA A 290 -9.43 27.06 6.12
C ALA A 290 -8.74 26.30 7.27
N ASP A 291 -7.74 25.49 6.93
CA ASP A 291 -7.02 24.57 7.82
C ASP A 291 -7.86 23.45 8.45
N ALA A 292 -9.12 23.28 8.04
CA ALA A 292 -9.94 22.15 8.47
C ALA A 292 -9.29 20.82 8.11
N HIS A 293 -9.16 19.93 9.09
CA HIS A 293 -8.77 18.55 8.85
C HIS A 293 -9.98 17.76 8.36
N VAL A 294 -9.85 17.15 7.18
CA VAL A 294 -10.89 16.34 6.56
C VAL A 294 -10.42 14.90 6.50
N LEU A 295 -11.25 13.97 6.95
CA LEU A 295 -10.98 12.55 7.00
C LEU A 295 -12.02 11.80 6.17
N PHE A 296 -11.60 10.70 5.56
CA PHE A 296 -12.53 9.69 5.04
C PHE A 296 -11.92 8.31 5.26
N SER A 297 -12.78 7.31 5.41
CA SER A 297 -12.35 5.93 5.67
C SER A 297 -12.85 5.02 4.56
N PRO A 298 -11.98 4.58 3.63
CA PRO A 298 -12.34 3.54 2.67
C PRO A 298 -12.91 2.29 3.36
N TYR A 299 -12.34 1.90 4.51
CA TYR A 299 -12.83 0.76 5.30
C TYR A 299 -14.31 0.88 5.70
N ALA A 300 -14.75 2.06 6.14
CA ALA A 300 -16.14 2.33 6.49
C ALA A 300 -17.04 2.51 5.25
N LEU A 301 -16.58 3.29 4.26
CA LEU A 301 -17.35 3.56 3.03
C LEU A 301 -17.63 2.28 2.24
N HIS A 302 -16.67 1.36 2.20
CA HIS A 302 -16.79 0.06 1.55
C HIS A 302 -17.76 -0.91 2.23
N ARG A 303 -18.24 -0.57 3.44
CA ARG A 303 -19.24 -1.34 4.20
C ARG A 303 -20.61 -0.66 4.23
N HIS A 304 -20.79 0.44 3.49
CA HIS A 304 -22.08 1.10 3.45
C HIS A 304 -23.07 0.30 2.58
N PRO A 305 -24.22 -0.15 3.11
CA PRO A 305 -25.14 -1.04 2.39
C PRO A 305 -25.73 -0.42 1.12
N ASP A 306 -25.92 0.91 1.10
CA ASP A 306 -26.42 1.64 -0.07
C ASP A 306 -25.44 1.61 -1.26
N HIS A 307 -24.16 1.31 -1.01
CA HIS A 307 -23.13 1.23 -2.04
C HIS A 307 -22.65 -0.19 -2.29
N PHE A 308 -22.68 -1.03 -1.25
CA PHE A 308 -22.27 -2.42 -1.28
C PHE A 308 -23.34 -3.29 -0.61
N PRO A 309 -24.32 -3.82 -1.37
CA PRO A 309 -25.33 -4.73 -0.83
C PRO A 309 -24.69 -5.95 -0.17
N ALA A 310 -25.22 -6.38 0.98
CA ALA A 310 -24.58 -7.38 1.85
C ALA A 310 -23.08 -7.03 2.11
N PRO A 311 -22.80 -5.89 2.76
CA PRO A 311 -21.44 -5.34 2.85
C PRO A 311 -20.45 -6.21 3.62
N ASP A 312 -20.94 -7.04 4.54
CA ASP A 312 -20.11 -7.93 5.35
C ASP A 312 -19.89 -9.30 4.70
N THR A 313 -20.54 -9.58 3.57
CA THR A 313 -20.34 -10.80 2.79
C THR A 313 -19.14 -10.65 1.86
N PHE A 314 -18.20 -11.59 1.94
CA PHE A 314 -17.09 -11.71 1.00
C PHE A 314 -17.60 -12.34 -0.31
N ASP A 315 -17.90 -11.52 -1.31
CA ASP A 315 -18.43 -11.96 -2.61
C ASP A 315 -17.51 -11.49 -3.76
N PRO A 316 -16.58 -12.34 -4.23
CA PRO A 316 -15.74 -12.02 -5.40
C PRO A 316 -16.56 -11.75 -6.67
N ASP A 317 -17.73 -12.36 -6.83
CA ASP A 317 -18.56 -12.23 -8.02
C ASP A 317 -19.34 -10.91 -8.07
N ARG A 318 -19.30 -10.12 -7.00
CA ARG A 318 -19.66 -8.69 -6.99
C ARG A 318 -18.94 -7.91 -8.10
N TRP A 319 -17.75 -8.37 -8.48
CA TRP A 319 -16.90 -7.78 -9.49
C TRP A 319 -17.12 -8.34 -10.89
N LEU A 320 -18.14 -9.15 -11.15
CA LEU A 320 -18.50 -9.56 -12.51
C LEU A 320 -19.16 -8.41 -13.31
N PRO A 321 -18.95 -8.35 -14.64
CA PRO A 321 -19.76 -7.50 -15.51
C PRO A 321 -21.27 -7.73 -15.26
N GLY A 322 -22.06 -6.66 -15.17
CA GLY A 322 -23.51 -6.74 -14.89
C GLY A 322 -23.91 -6.86 -13.42
N ARG A 323 -23.02 -7.34 -12.53
CA ARG A 323 -23.23 -7.30 -11.06
C ARG A 323 -22.63 -6.06 -10.41
N ARG A 324 -21.65 -5.44 -11.08
CA ARG A 324 -21.14 -4.10 -10.74
C ARG A 324 -22.20 -3.05 -11.07
N GLY A 325 -22.97 -2.61 -10.08
CA GLY A 325 -23.74 -1.37 -10.22
C GLY A 325 -22.82 -0.15 -10.38
N ASP A 326 -23.31 0.93 -10.99
CA ASP A 326 -22.54 2.19 -11.18
C ASP A 326 -21.99 2.75 -9.86
N VAL A 327 -22.74 2.55 -8.78
CA VAL A 327 -22.40 3.00 -7.42
C VAL A 327 -21.11 2.35 -6.89
N SER A 328 -20.79 1.12 -7.31
CA SER A 328 -19.54 0.44 -6.90
C SER A 328 -18.30 1.08 -7.52
N ARG A 329 -18.44 1.66 -8.73
CA ARG A 329 -17.35 2.39 -9.39
C ARG A 329 -17.07 3.71 -8.70
N THR A 330 -18.09 4.35 -8.11
CA THR A 330 -17.94 5.55 -7.30
C THR A 330 -17.40 5.29 -5.91
N ALA A 331 -17.84 4.20 -5.29
CA ALA A 331 -17.59 3.90 -3.89
C ALA A 331 -16.32 3.09 -3.61
N PHE A 332 -15.75 2.41 -4.61
CA PHE A 332 -14.48 1.69 -4.44
C PHE A 332 -13.29 2.66 -4.47
N LEU A 333 -12.69 2.89 -3.31
CA LEU A 333 -11.66 3.90 -3.04
C LEU A 333 -10.38 3.30 -2.43
N ALA A 334 -10.14 1.99 -2.60
CA ALA A 334 -8.96 1.30 -2.04
C ALA A 334 -7.63 1.89 -2.57
N PHE A 335 -7.64 2.44 -3.78
CA PHE A 335 -6.49 3.09 -4.43
C PHE A 335 -6.63 4.62 -4.50
N GLY A 336 -7.61 5.20 -3.79
CA GLY A 336 -7.97 6.61 -3.90
C GLY A 336 -8.63 6.97 -5.24
N ALA A 337 -8.68 8.26 -5.55
CA ALA A 337 -9.27 8.80 -6.77
C ALA A 337 -8.54 10.07 -7.22
N GLY A 338 -8.78 10.49 -8.46
CA GLY A 338 -8.25 11.73 -9.03
C GLY A 338 -6.74 11.75 -9.23
N ALA A 339 -6.17 12.96 -9.28
CA ALA A 339 -4.76 13.17 -9.60
C ALA A 339 -3.77 12.56 -8.58
N GLN A 340 -4.26 12.25 -7.36
CA GLN A 340 -3.50 11.65 -6.27
C GLN A 340 -3.84 10.17 -6.04
N ASN A 341 -4.50 9.49 -6.98
CA ASN A 341 -4.72 8.05 -6.89
C ASN A 341 -3.39 7.27 -6.92
N CYS A 342 -3.41 6.01 -6.49
CA CYS A 342 -2.24 5.16 -6.47
C CYS A 342 -1.66 4.97 -7.88
N ILE A 343 -0.38 5.30 -8.09
CA ILE A 343 0.32 4.99 -9.36
C ILE A 343 0.61 3.49 -9.50
N GLY A 344 0.73 2.78 -8.38
CA GLY A 344 1.04 1.36 -8.32
C GLY A 344 -0.18 0.43 -8.37
N GLU A 345 -1.39 0.92 -8.67
CA GLU A 345 -2.61 0.09 -8.69
C GLU A 345 -2.45 -1.13 -9.61
N GLY A 346 -1.91 -0.94 -10.81
CA GLY A 346 -1.69 -2.04 -11.76
C GLY A 346 -0.71 -3.09 -11.23
N LEU A 347 0.40 -2.66 -10.64
CA LEU A 347 1.40 -3.55 -10.05
C LEU A 347 0.86 -4.28 -8.81
N ALA A 348 0.17 -3.59 -7.91
CA ALA A 348 -0.40 -4.18 -6.71
C ALA A 348 -1.47 -5.24 -7.04
N MET A 349 -2.34 -4.95 -8.02
CA MET A 349 -3.34 -5.93 -8.47
C MET A 349 -2.72 -7.11 -9.20
N LEU A 350 -1.63 -6.91 -9.94
CA LEU A 350 -0.85 -8.01 -10.53
C LEU A 350 -0.23 -8.87 -9.43
N GLU A 351 0.43 -8.26 -8.44
CA GLU A 351 1.04 -8.98 -7.33
C GLU A 351 0.02 -9.79 -6.53
N LEU A 352 -1.10 -9.17 -6.14
CA LEU A 352 -2.18 -9.85 -5.44
C LEU A 352 -2.71 -11.05 -6.24
N ALA A 353 -2.97 -10.87 -7.53
CA ALA A 353 -3.50 -11.94 -8.37
C ALA A 353 -2.49 -13.08 -8.56
N THR A 354 -1.26 -12.76 -8.98
CA THR A 354 -0.23 -13.76 -9.28
C THR A 354 0.17 -14.55 -8.04
N VAL A 355 0.38 -13.91 -6.89
CA VAL A 355 0.69 -14.60 -5.64
C VAL A 355 -0.47 -15.50 -5.23
N THR A 356 -1.70 -14.99 -5.32
CA THR A 356 -2.89 -15.75 -4.94
C THR A 356 -3.06 -16.99 -5.81
N THR A 357 -3.00 -16.85 -7.14
CA THR A 357 -3.07 -17.97 -8.09
C THR A 357 -1.96 -18.99 -7.82
N THR A 358 -0.72 -18.52 -7.61
CA THR A 358 0.43 -19.41 -7.40
C THR A 358 0.29 -20.22 -6.11
N VAL A 359 -0.04 -19.56 -4.99
CA VAL A 359 -0.15 -20.23 -3.69
C VAL A 359 -1.39 -21.15 -3.67
N ALA A 360 -2.54 -20.68 -4.18
CA ALA A 360 -3.77 -21.46 -4.17
C ALA A 360 -3.69 -22.72 -5.04
N ALA A 361 -2.90 -22.72 -6.12
CA ALA A 361 -2.66 -23.90 -6.93
C ALA A 361 -1.84 -24.99 -6.20
N CYS A 362 -1.00 -24.61 -5.23
CA CYS A 362 -0.02 -25.51 -4.64
C CYS A 362 -0.40 -26.00 -3.24
N VAL A 363 -0.96 -25.13 -2.40
CA VAL A 363 -1.19 -25.41 -0.99
C VAL A 363 -2.52 -24.84 -0.53
N ARG A 364 -3.06 -25.46 0.52
CA ARG A 364 -4.21 -24.99 1.25
C ARG A 364 -3.76 -24.42 2.60
N LEU A 365 -4.32 -23.27 3.01
CA LEU A 365 -3.94 -22.56 4.24
C LEU A 365 -5.12 -22.48 5.20
N ILE A 366 -4.99 -23.10 6.37
CA ILE A 366 -6.08 -23.17 7.36
C ILE A 366 -5.71 -22.35 8.61
N PRO A 367 -6.47 -21.29 8.96
CA PRO A 367 -6.24 -20.51 10.17
C PRO A 367 -6.22 -21.39 11.43
N THR A 368 -5.23 -21.16 12.30
CA THR A 368 -5.13 -21.86 13.59
C THR A 368 -5.62 -21.02 14.76
N SER A 369 -5.87 -19.72 14.53
CA SER A 369 -6.45 -18.79 15.48
C SER A 369 -7.23 -17.69 14.75
N PRO A 370 -8.21 -17.04 15.39
CA PRO A 370 -8.83 -15.85 14.82
C PRO A 370 -7.79 -14.72 14.66
N ALA A 371 -7.95 -13.93 13.62
CA ALA A 371 -7.18 -12.71 13.38
C ALA A 371 -8.06 -11.49 13.65
N ALA A 372 -7.48 -10.45 14.24
CA ALA A 372 -8.16 -9.19 14.49
C ALA A 372 -7.41 -8.03 13.82
N PRO A 373 -8.11 -6.97 13.37
CA PRO A 373 -7.44 -5.77 12.89
C PRO A 373 -6.60 -5.12 13.99
N LYS A 374 -5.34 -4.84 13.67
CA LYS A 374 -4.42 -4.09 14.51
C LYS A 374 -4.36 -2.63 14.06
N LEU A 375 -4.42 -1.71 15.02
CA LEU A 375 -4.19 -0.30 14.77
C LEU A 375 -2.72 -0.06 14.39
N SER A 376 -2.47 0.08 13.09
CA SER A 376 -1.18 0.43 12.51
C SER A 376 -1.36 1.53 11.45
N ALA A 377 -0.26 2.00 10.85
CA ALA A 377 -0.28 2.97 9.75
C ALA A 377 -1.12 2.46 8.57
N THR A 378 -1.13 1.14 8.36
CA THR A 378 -2.00 0.42 7.44
C THR A 378 -2.88 -0.59 8.20
N LEU A 379 -3.95 -1.07 7.57
CA LEU A 379 -4.81 -2.10 8.14
C LEU A 379 -4.13 -3.46 8.02
N ALA A 380 -3.66 -3.99 9.15
CA ALA A 380 -2.98 -5.28 9.21
C ALA A 380 -3.70 -6.22 10.19
N PRO A 381 -3.63 -7.54 9.98
CA PRO A 381 -3.97 -8.48 11.05
C PRO A 381 -2.97 -8.33 12.22
N ASP A 382 -3.42 -8.64 13.42
CA ASP A 382 -2.57 -8.70 14.61
C ASP A 382 -1.56 -9.85 14.55
N ARG A 383 -2.03 -11.00 14.06
CA ARG A 383 -1.28 -12.21 13.73
C ARG A 383 -2.14 -13.09 12.82
N LEU A 384 -1.52 -13.87 11.93
CA LEU A 384 -2.25 -14.83 11.09
C LEU A 384 -1.50 -16.17 10.97
N PRO A 385 -1.43 -16.96 12.07
CA PRO A 385 -0.85 -18.29 11.99
C PRO A 385 -1.78 -19.25 11.25
N MET A 386 -1.33 -19.77 10.11
CA MET A 386 -2.09 -20.74 9.30
C MET A 386 -1.31 -22.04 9.14
N ARG A 387 -2.02 -23.17 9.19
CA ARG A 387 -1.48 -24.49 8.91
C ARG A 387 -1.46 -24.72 7.41
N VAL A 388 -0.32 -25.17 6.91
CA VAL A 388 -0.16 -25.60 5.51
C VAL A 388 -0.69 -27.02 5.37
N THR A 389 -1.60 -27.25 4.44
CA THR A 389 -2.10 -28.59 4.09
C THR A 389 -2.01 -28.81 2.58
N PRO A 390 -1.85 -30.06 2.11
CA PRO A 390 -2.06 -30.36 0.71
C PRO A 390 -3.53 -30.16 0.34
N TRP A 391 -3.79 -30.05 -0.96
CA TRP A 391 -5.14 -30.07 -1.53
C TRP A 391 -5.71 -31.48 -1.60
#